data_AF-A0A532CZ89-F1
#
_entry.id   AF-A0A532CZ89-F1
#
_cell.length_a   1.000
_cell.length_b   1.000
_cell.length_c   1.000
_cell.angle_alpha   90.00
_cell.angle_beta   90.00
_cell.angle_gamma   90.00
#
_symmetry.space_group_name_H-M   'P 1'
#
loop_
_entity.id
_entity.type
_entity.pdbx_description
1 polymer ?
#
loop_
_entity_poly.entity_id
_entity_poly.type
_entity_poly.pdbx_seq_one_letter_code
_entity_poly.pdbx_strand_id
1 'polypeptide(L)'
;MQKQLALSTLALCLVLSLMPSSASAYREYFTPEQKGRLEKIQTVLVDVLTITDKGGVGAGALAEVVAQRLNEAGYATVRDPATPHDVVFRVKCEQRKTWEGTTATGGDADLPDAPSRLWKGPACQLTYLLGGMKIKWQKEVRTEFEDAVAAAQAAQGADPGLYAMTKLQEALATYDFPLLLAAEWGHADRLLNMLDSPDASQARKIKIMSLLGEMQADEALPKLKEALKNRDLAKQAILSMGNLSKDGIPLLVDLMNTSPQIEIQAAAAKGLGQIGGIAGDASVVLPLLAKLQDSKTDWTVLTEVAWALGKIPDKRSIQPLYDLDKKLQAIRDPDNVILKKLKEAVFWSIKQCDTWDQFS
;
A
#
# COMPACT_ATOMS: atom_id res chain seq x y z
N MET A 1 1.08 -46.92 -38.50
CA MET A 1 0.75 -46.37 -37.17
C MET A 1 1.78 -45.40 -36.58
N GLN A 2 3.04 -45.32 -37.06
CA GLN A 2 4.03 -44.37 -36.50
C GLN A 2 3.92 -42.91 -36.99
N LYS A 3 3.27 -42.63 -38.14
CA LYS A 3 3.12 -41.26 -38.66
C LYS A 3 1.97 -40.46 -38.03
N GLN A 4 1.00 -41.11 -37.38
CA GLN A 4 -0.11 -40.42 -36.70
C GLN A 4 0.23 -40.02 -35.25
N LEU A 5 1.23 -40.68 -34.62
CA LEU A 5 1.70 -40.30 -33.29
C LEU A 5 2.55 -39.02 -33.31
N ALA A 6 3.30 -38.77 -34.38
CA ALA A 6 4.16 -37.59 -34.49
C ALA A 6 3.37 -36.28 -34.71
N LEU A 7 2.25 -36.33 -35.44
CA LEU A 7 1.39 -35.16 -35.63
C LEU A 7 0.60 -34.79 -34.36
N SER A 8 0.24 -35.78 -33.53
CA SER A 8 -0.48 -35.54 -32.28
C SER A 8 0.42 -34.93 -31.20
N THR A 9 1.70 -35.30 -31.15
CA THR A 9 2.68 -34.64 -30.25
C THR A 9 3.02 -33.22 -30.68
N LEU A 10 3.09 -32.92 -32.00
CA LEU A 10 3.36 -31.56 -32.48
C LEU A 10 2.16 -30.62 -32.24
N ALA A 11 0.93 -31.13 -32.41
CA ALA A 11 -0.28 -30.37 -32.13
C ALA A 11 -0.47 -30.09 -30.63
N LEU A 12 -0.08 -31.02 -29.75
CA LEU A 12 -0.16 -30.83 -28.30
C LEU A 12 0.84 -29.77 -27.80
N CYS A 13 2.05 -29.73 -28.38
CA CYS A 13 3.04 -28.69 -28.06
C CYS A 13 2.63 -27.29 -28.57
N LEU A 14 1.93 -27.19 -29.71
CA LEU A 14 1.46 -25.90 -30.25
C LEU A 14 0.28 -25.32 -29.46
N VAL A 15 -0.56 -26.18 -28.87
CA VAL A 15 -1.70 -25.75 -28.03
C VAL A 15 -1.24 -25.30 -26.64
N LEU A 16 -0.15 -25.88 -26.11
CA LEU A 16 0.46 -25.43 -24.85
C LEU A 16 1.14 -24.05 -24.95
N SER A 17 1.55 -23.63 -26.15
CA SER A 17 2.12 -22.28 -26.39
C SER A 17 1.07 -21.17 -26.62
N LEU A 18 -0.21 -21.52 -26.73
CA LEU A 18 -1.32 -20.58 -26.96
C LEU A 18 -2.24 -20.43 -25.73
N MET A 19 -1.86 -21.03 -24.60
CA MET A 19 -2.51 -20.74 -23.33
C MET A 19 -2.12 -19.30 -22.93
N PRO A 20 -3.05 -18.34 -22.88
CA PRO A 20 -2.76 -17.06 -22.25
C PRO A 20 -2.34 -17.39 -20.83
N SER A 21 -1.11 -16.99 -20.46
CA SER A 21 -0.70 -16.99 -19.06
C SER A 21 -1.82 -16.36 -18.26
N SER A 22 -2.25 -17.02 -17.19
CA SER A 22 -3.15 -16.49 -16.17
C SER A 22 -2.49 -15.33 -15.38
N ALA A 23 -1.89 -14.39 -16.10
CA ALA A 23 -1.62 -13.04 -15.66
C ALA A 23 -2.97 -12.31 -15.62
N SER A 24 -3.74 -12.63 -14.58
CA SER A 24 -5.00 -11.99 -14.23
C SER A 24 -4.84 -10.46 -14.22
N ALA A 25 -5.40 -9.82 -15.25
CA ALA A 25 -6.16 -8.56 -15.19
C ALA A 25 -5.59 -7.33 -14.46
N TYR A 26 -4.28 -7.24 -14.19
CA TYR A 26 -3.62 -5.98 -13.87
C TYR A 26 -2.74 -5.62 -15.08
N ARG A 27 -3.10 -4.57 -15.82
CA ARG A 27 -2.16 -3.99 -16.80
C ARG A 27 -0.94 -3.53 -15.99
N GLU A 28 0.17 -4.24 -16.11
CA GLU A 28 1.43 -3.74 -15.54
C GLU A 28 1.68 -2.35 -16.13
N TYR A 29 1.67 -1.37 -15.24
CA TYR A 29 1.67 0.03 -15.61
C TYR A 29 3.00 0.46 -16.25
N PHE A 30 4.08 -0.25 -15.90
CA PHE A 30 5.44 -0.04 -16.38
C PHE A 30 5.95 -1.27 -17.14
N THR A 31 6.72 -1.04 -18.20
CA THR A 31 7.52 -2.11 -18.81
C THR A 31 8.66 -2.55 -17.87
N PRO A 32 9.24 -3.76 -18.04
CA PRO A 32 10.39 -4.20 -17.26
C PRO A 32 11.57 -3.20 -17.31
N GLU A 33 11.81 -2.59 -18.47
CA GLU A 33 12.86 -1.57 -18.63
C GLU A 33 12.54 -0.31 -17.83
N GLN A 34 11.26 0.10 -17.77
CA GLN A 34 10.84 1.23 -16.96
C GLN A 34 10.97 0.94 -15.47
N LYS A 35 10.57 -0.25 -15.00
CA LYS A 35 10.78 -0.70 -13.62
C LYS A 35 12.26 -0.64 -13.25
N GLY A 36 13.12 -1.21 -14.09
CA GLY A 36 14.58 -1.17 -13.87
C GLY A 36 15.20 0.22 -13.94
N ARG A 37 14.53 1.22 -14.54
CA ARG A 37 14.94 2.63 -14.46
C ARG A 37 14.47 3.29 -13.16
N LEU A 38 13.25 2.98 -12.70
CA LEU A 38 12.71 3.51 -11.45
C LEU A 38 13.57 3.09 -10.26
N GLU A 39 13.90 1.80 -10.17
CA GLU A 39 14.75 1.21 -9.11
C GLU A 39 16.16 1.81 -9.04
N LYS A 40 16.62 2.47 -10.11
CA LYS A 40 17.95 3.06 -10.23
C LYS A 40 17.96 4.57 -10.05
N ILE A 41 16.81 5.20 -9.76
CA ILE A 41 16.75 6.64 -9.57
C ILE A 41 17.63 7.05 -8.38
N GLN A 42 18.60 7.92 -8.66
CA GLN A 42 19.47 8.53 -7.66
C GLN A 42 19.39 10.05 -7.70
N THR A 43 19.29 10.63 -8.90
CA THR A 43 19.26 12.07 -9.12
C THR A 43 17.91 12.53 -9.64
N VAL A 44 17.27 13.44 -8.91
CA VAL A 44 15.95 13.99 -9.20
C VAL A 44 16.08 15.44 -9.64
N LEU A 45 15.60 15.77 -10.84
CA LEU A 45 15.39 17.15 -11.24
C LEU A 45 14.12 17.67 -10.58
N VAL A 46 14.25 18.72 -9.76
CA VAL A 46 13.14 19.38 -9.08
C VAL A 46 12.61 20.52 -9.94
N ASP A 47 11.45 20.32 -10.55
CA ASP A 47 10.76 21.26 -11.43
C ASP A 47 9.54 21.86 -10.69
N VAL A 48 9.64 23.12 -10.25
CA VAL A 48 8.56 23.76 -9.47
C VAL A 48 7.96 24.94 -10.24
N LEU A 49 6.64 24.94 -10.36
CA LEU A 49 5.86 26.00 -10.98
C LEU A 49 4.89 26.60 -9.96
N THR A 50 4.91 27.92 -9.80
CA THR A 50 4.05 28.66 -8.87
C THR A 50 3.21 29.70 -9.58
N ILE A 51 1.88 29.59 -9.42
CA ILE A 51 0.91 30.44 -10.11
C ILE A 51 -0.04 31.08 -9.10
N THR A 52 -0.19 32.40 -9.18
CA THR A 52 -1.18 33.18 -8.43
C THR A 52 -2.20 33.80 -9.38
N ASP A 53 -3.23 34.44 -8.84
CA ASP A 53 -4.19 35.23 -9.64
C ASP A 53 -3.50 36.37 -10.41
N LYS A 54 -2.30 36.80 -9.97
CA LYS A 54 -1.48 37.82 -10.64
C LYS A 54 -0.49 37.25 -11.67
N GLY A 55 -0.53 35.94 -11.91
CA GLY A 55 0.37 35.23 -12.82
C GLY A 55 1.46 34.43 -12.10
N GLY A 56 2.49 34.06 -12.86
CA GLY A 56 3.63 33.29 -12.36
C GLY A 56 4.46 34.08 -11.35
N VAL A 57 4.80 33.45 -10.23
CA VAL A 57 5.65 34.03 -9.18
C VAL A 57 6.91 33.19 -8.99
N GLY A 58 7.87 33.66 -8.19
CA GLY A 58 9.11 32.92 -7.93
C GLY A 58 8.87 31.64 -7.14
N ALA A 59 9.42 30.52 -7.64
CA ALA A 59 9.26 29.19 -7.06
C ALA A 59 10.38 28.78 -6.07
N GLY A 60 11.33 29.68 -5.78
CA GLY A 60 12.60 29.34 -5.11
C GLY A 60 12.43 28.67 -3.74
N ALA A 61 11.58 29.23 -2.87
CA ALA A 61 11.37 28.68 -1.51
C ALA A 61 10.68 27.32 -1.53
N LEU A 62 9.71 27.13 -2.43
CA LEU A 62 9.04 25.84 -2.64
C LEU A 62 10.00 24.79 -3.22
N ALA A 63 10.80 25.17 -4.22
CA ALA A 63 11.83 24.30 -4.79
C ALA A 63 12.90 23.90 -3.75
N GLU A 64 13.21 24.78 -2.80
CA GLU A 64 14.11 24.49 -1.69
C GLU A 64 13.54 23.47 -0.72
N VAL A 65 12.30 23.64 -0.28
CA VAL A 65 11.62 22.66 0.58
C VAL A 65 11.54 21.29 -0.11
N VAL A 66 11.13 21.24 -1.38
CA VAL A 66 11.03 19.98 -2.13
C VAL A 66 12.40 19.32 -2.26
N ALA A 67 13.43 20.10 -2.62
CA ALA A 67 14.79 19.57 -2.75
C ALA A 67 15.33 19.04 -1.42
N GLN A 68 15.19 19.80 -0.33
CA GLN A 68 15.62 19.38 1.00
C GLN A 68 14.97 18.06 1.41
N ARG A 69 13.65 17.94 1.24
CA ARG A 69 12.88 16.75 1.61
C ARG A 69 13.27 15.51 0.81
N LEU A 70 13.65 15.68 -0.46
CA LEU A 70 14.20 14.59 -1.28
C LEU A 70 15.63 14.22 -0.87
N ASN A 71 16.48 15.20 -0.54
CA ASN A 71 17.82 14.95 -0.02
C ASN A 71 17.78 14.18 1.32
N GLU A 72 16.86 14.55 2.22
CA GLU A 72 16.61 13.83 3.49
C GLU A 72 16.17 12.37 3.25
N ALA A 73 15.52 12.09 2.13
CA ALA A 73 15.14 10.73 1.72
C ALA A 73 16.23 10.01 0.92
N GLY A 74 17.42 10.60 0.76
CA GLY A 74 18.57 10.00 0.09
C GLY A 74 18.56 10.10 -1.43
N TYR A 75 17.90 11.11 -2.01
CA TYR A 75 18.00 11.44 -3.43
C TYR A 75 18.88 12.66 -3.63
N ALA A 76 19.80 12.62 -4.59
CA ALA A 76 20.50 13.83 -5.02
C ALA A 76 19.51 14.72 -5.81
N THR A 77 19.44 16.01 -5.49
CA THR A 77 18.54 16.93 -6.20
C THR A 77 19.28 17.93 -7.07
N VAL A 78 18.79 18.12 -8.29
CA VAL A 78 19.28 19.15 -9.21
C VAL A 78 18.12 20.07 -9.60
N ARG A 79 18.44 21.31 -10.01
CA ARG A 79 17.44 22.31 -10.45
C ARG A 79 17.62 22.76 -11.89
N ASP A 80 18.81 22.56 -12.45
CA ASP A 80 19.10 22.87 -13.85
C ASP A 80 18.75 21.65 -14.72
N PRO A 81 17.81 21.77 -15.68
CA PRO A 81 17.46 20.69 -16.60
C PRO A 81 18.64 20.19 -17.46
N ALA A 82 19.70 20.99 -17.62
CA ALA A 82 20.91 20.58 -18.34
C ALA A 82 21.82 19.65 -17.51
N THR A 83 21.65 19.61 -16.18
CA THR A 83 22.40 18.70 -15.32
C THR A 83 21.87 17.27 -15.48
N PRO A 84 22.72 16.23 -15.61
CA PRO A 84 22.28 14.84 -15.70
C PRO A 84 21.35 14.44 -14.53
N HIS A 85 20.23 13.81 -14.85
CA HIS A 85 19.22 13.37 -13.88
C HIS A 85 18.46 12.15 -14.40
N ASP A 86 17.88 11.37 -13.48
CA ASP A 86 17.19 10.11 -13.81
C ASP A 86 15.70 10.32 -14.05
N VAL A 87 15.11 11.23 -13.27
CA VAL A 87 13.67 11.52 -13.23
C VAL A 87 13.45 13.02 -13.02
N VAL A 88 12.35 13.54 -13.56
CA VAL A 88 11.87 14.90 -13.25
C VAL A 88 10.72 14.79 -12.27
N PHE A 89 10.87 15.38 -11.08
CA PHE A 89 9.78 15.53 -10.13
C PHE A 89 9.19 16.93 -10.25
N ARG A 90 7.92 17.01 -10.66
CA ARG A 90 7.23 18.26 -10.92
C ARG A 90 6.24 18.59 -9.82
N VAL A 91 6.37 19.80 -9.27
CA VAL A 91 5.46 20.34 -8.25
C VAL A 91 4.84 21.64 -8.77
N LYS A 92 3.55 21.60 -9.08
CA LYS A 92 2.81 22.76 -9.56
C LYS A 92 1.88 23.28 -8.46
N CYS A 93 2.24 24.41 -7.85
CA CYS A 93 1.49 25.06 -6.79
C CYS A 93 0.69 26.25 -7.33
N GLU A 94 -0.61 26.27 -7.06
CA GLU A 94 -1.52 27.26 -7.62
C GLU A 94 -2.42 27.85 -6.52
N GLN A 95 -2.55 29.18 -6.48
CA GLN A 95 -3.56 29.87 -5.66
C GLN A 95 -4.97 29.46 -6.11
N ARG A 96 -5.15 29.31 -7.43
CA ARG A 96 -6.33 28.74 -8.08
C ARG A 96 -5.97 27.50 -8.89
N LYS A 97 -5.76 26.37 -8.19
CA LYS A 97 -5.61 25.02 -8.78
C LYS A 97 -6.52 24.80 -9.99
N THR A 98 -5.89 24.56 -11.12
CA THR A 98 -6.53 24.16 -12.37
C THR A 98 -6.57 22.64 -12.45
N TRP A 99 -7.70 22.09 -12.91
CA TRP A 99 -7.82 20.64 -13.09
C TRP A 99 -6.96 20.17 -14.27
N GLU A 100 -6.04 19.24 -14.03
CA GLU A 100 -5.15 18.70 -15.08
C GLU A 100 -5.74 17.51 -15.84
N GLY A 101 -7.01 17.18 -15.61
CA GLY A 101 -7.69 16.05 -16.25
C GLY A 101 -7.83 14.84 -15.33
N THR A 102 -8.76 13.96 -15.69
CA THR A 102 -8.96 12.67 -15.01
C THR A 102 -7.84 11.72 -15.34
N THR A 103 -7.33 10.99 -14.37
CA THR A 103 -6.50 9.82 -14.66
C THR A 103 -7.35 8.80 -15.41
N ALA A 104 -6.82 8.24 -16.50
CA ALA A 104 -7.51 7.22 -17.30
C ALA A 104 -7.61 5.85 -16.58
N THR A 105 -7.05 5.75 -15.38
CA THR A 105 -7.12 4.59 -14.49
C THR A 105 -7.47 5.12 -13.10
N GLY A 106 -8.51 4.54 -12.50
CA GLY A 106 -8.96 4.89 -11.16
C GLY A 106 -7.85 4.59 -10.15
N GLY A 107 -7.20 5.63 -9.64
CA GLY A 107 -6.80 5.57 -8.24
C GLY A 107 -8.07 5.66 -7.40
N ASP A 108 -8.01 5.20 -6.15
CA ASP A 108 -9.12 5.41 -5.22
C ASP A 108 -9.43 6.90 -5.18
N ALA A 109 -10.56 7.29 -5.79
CA ALA A 109 -11.06 8.66 -5.77
C ALA A 109 -11.36 9.13 -4.32
N ASP A 110 -11.35 8.17 -3.39
CA ASP A 110 -11.60 8.33 -1.97
C ASP A 110 -10.33 8.54 -1.14
N LEU A 111 -9.12 8.52 -1.74
CA LEU A 111 -7.91 8.88 -1.00
C LEU A 111 -7.89 10.38 -0.68
N PRO A 112 -7.48 10.79 0.54
CA PRO A 112 -7.43 12.21 0.91
C PRO A 112 -6.53 13.08 0.01
N ASP A 113 -5.54 12.48 -0.63
CA ASP A 113 -4.55 13.13 -1.50
C ASP A 113 -4.81 12.89 -3.00
N ALA A 114 -5.96 12.29 -3.36
CA ALA A 114 -6.39 12.14 -4.74
C ALA A 114 -6.71 13.52 -5.35
N PRO A 115 -6.26 13.82 -6.56
CA PRO A 115 -6.55 15.11 -7.18
C PRO A 115 -8.05 15.34 -7.35
N SER A 116 -8.56 16.42 -6.75
CA SER A 116 -9.97 16.79 -6.86
C SER A 116 -10.25 17.60 -8.13
N ARG A 117 -11.35 17.25 -8.82
CA ARG A 117 -11.96 18.08 -9.88
C ARG A 117 -12.65 19.32 -9.31
N LEU A 118 -13.19 19.21 -8.10
CA LEU A 118 -13.84 20.32 -7.40
C LEU A 118 -12.80 21.28 -6.83
N TRP A 119 -13.10 22.57 -6.90
CA TRP A 119 -12.37 23.60 -6.22
C TRP A 119 -12.45 23.38 -4.70
N LYS A 120 -11.29 23.29 -4.04
CA LYS A 120 -11.15 23.12 -2.58
C LYS A 120 -9.95 23.91 -2.06
N GLY A 121 -9.77 25.13 -2.57
CA GLY A 121 -8.65 25.99 -2.22
C GLY A 121 -7.34 25.76 -2.98
N PRO A 122 -6.33 26.59 -2.67
CA PRO A 122 -4.96 26.47 -3.18
C PRO A 122 -4.40 25.06 -3.01
N ALA A 123 -3.62 24.61 -4.00
CA ALA A 123 -3.04 23.27 -3.98
C ALA A 123 -1.74 23.17 -4.77
N CYS A 124 -0.89 22.23 -4.36
CA CYS A 124 0.24 21.73 -5.13
C CYS A 124 -0.11 20.36 -5.71
N GLN A 125 0.06 20.22 -7.03
CA GLN A 125 0.02 18.94 -7.73
C GLN A 125 1.44 18.40 -7.91
N LEU A 126 1.67 17.20 -7.41
CA LEU A 126 2.94 16.50 -7.44
C LEU A 126 2.84 15.42 -8.51
N THR A 127 3.76 15.41 -9.46
CA THR A 127 3.83 14.41 -10.55
C THR A 127 5.29 14.10 -10.86
N TYR A 128 5.56 13.06 -11.65
CA TYR A 128 6.91 12.84 -12.17
C TYR A 128 6.94 12.40 -13.63
N LEU A 129 8.09 12.63 -14.27
CA LEU A 129 8.38 12.23 -15.64
C LEU A 129 9.58 11.29 -15.66
N LEU A 130 9.43 10.14 -16.31
CA LEU A 130 10.51 9.18 -16.52
C LEU A 130 10.94 9.20 -17.99
N GLY A 131 12.11 9.76 -18.29
CA GLY A 131 12.59 9.92 -19.67
C GLY A 131 11.63 10.75 -20.54
N GLY A 132 11.08 11.83 -19.99
CA GLY A 132 10.11 12.70 -20.67
C GLY A 132 8.68 12.16 -20.73
N MET A 133 8.44 10.90 -20.37
CA MET A 133 7.09 10.34 -20.30
C MET A 133 6.40 10.78 -19.01
N LYS A 134 5.23 11.42 -19.10
CA LYS A 134 4.39 11.70 -17.92
C LYS A 134 3.86 10.40 -17.34
N ILE A 135 4.26 10.15 -16.10
CA ILE A 135 3.83 8.98 -15.35
C ILE A 135 2.51 9.30 -14.64
N LYS A 136 1.63 8.30 -14.54
CA LYS A 136 0.28 8.37 -13.99
C LYS A 136 0.29 8.22 -12.47
N TRP A 137 1.31 8.78 -11.84
CA TRP A 137 1.38 8.99 -10.41
C TRP A 137 1.15 10.48 -10.17
N GLN A 138 0.19 10.80 -9.33
CA GLN A 138 -0.12 12.17 -8.97
C GLN A 138 -0.63 12.26 -7.53
N LYS A 139 -0.18 13.29 -6.83
CA LYS A 139 -0.60 13.59 -5.45
C LYS A 139 -0.96 15.05 -5.32
N GLU A 140 -1.91 15.34 -4.43
CA GLU A 140 -2.39 16.68 -4.18
C GLU A 140 -2.17 17.08 -2.72
N VAL A 141 -1.52 18.22 -2.53
CA VAL A 141 -1.29 18.85 -1.22
C VAL A 141 -2.05 20.16 -1.20
N ARG A 142 -2.82 20.42 -0.14
CA ARG A 142 -3.73 21.58 -0.05
C ARG A 142 -3.45 22.43 1.17
N THR A 143 -3.88 23.68 1.11
CA THR A 143 -4.03 24.53 2.30
C THR A 143 -5.23 24.09 3.12
N GLU A 144 -5.26 24.47 4.40
CA GLU A 144 -6.39 24.22 5.31
C GLU A 144 -7.62 25.11 5.03
N PHE A 145 -7.46 26.12 4.17
CA PHE A 145 -8.51 27.05 3.77
C PHE A 145 -8.81 26.97 2.28
N GLU A 146 -10.05 27.31 1.92
CA GLU A 146 -10.49 27.38 0.51
C GLU A 146 -10.33 28.77 -0.11
N ASP A 147 -10.56 29.83 0.67
CA ASP A 147 -10.50 31.21 0.22
C ASP A 147 -9.20 31.89 0.70
N ALA A 148 -8.26 32.04 -0.23
CA ALA A 148 -6.97 32.68 0.04
C ALA A 148 -7.10 34.18 0.39
N VAL A 149 -8.13 34.86 -0.11
CA VAL A 149 -8.35 36.29 0.17
C VAL A 149 -8.82 36.46 1.61
N ALA A 150 -9.87 35.72 1.99
CA ALA A 150 -10.38 35.75 3.36
C ALA A 150 -9.31 35.29 4.37
N ALA A 151 -8.56 34.24 4.04
CA ALA A 151 -7.51 33.72 4.92
C ALA A 151 -6.34 34.71 5.08
N ALA A 152 -5.91 35.38 4.01
CA ALA A 152 -4.88 36.40 4.10
C ALA A 152 -5.34 37.62 4.92
N GLN A 153 -6.58 38.09 4.72
CA GLN A 153 -7.15 39.19 5.50
C GLN A 153 -7.22 38.86 7.00
N ALA A 154 -7.68 37.66 7.35
CA ALA A 154 -7.73 37.18 8.73
C ALA A 154 -6.34 37.10 9.38
N ALA A 155 -5.32 36.77 8.59
CA ALA A 155 -3.92 36.72 9.03
C ALA A 155 -3.19 38.08 8.95
N GLN A 156 -3.89 39.19 8.68
CA GLN A 156 -3.30 40.53 8.45
C GLN A 156 -2.25 40.54 7.31
N GLY A 157 -2.33 39.58 6.39
CA GLY A 157 -1.46 39.45 5.22
C GLY A 157 -1.93 40.34 4.07
N ALA A 158 -0.99 41.00 3.41
CA ALA A 158 -1.30 41.95 2.33
C ALA A 158 -1.59 41.30 0.97
N ASP A 159 -0.99 40.15 0.65
CA ASP A 159 -1.14 39.48 -0.64
C ASP A 159 -1.68 38.04 -0.50
N PRO A 160 -2.91 37.76 -0.98
CA PRO A 160 -3.51 36.43 -0.93
C PRO A 160 -2.72 35.33 -1.65
N GLY A 161 -2.06 35.68 -2.76
CA GLY A 161 -1.28 34.74 -3.55
C GLY A 161 -0.02 34.29 -2.80
N LEU A 162 0.75 35.24 -2.28
CA LEU A 162 1.92 34.96 -1.45
C LEU A 162 1.54 34.21 -0.17
N TYR A 163 0.44 34.61 0.49
CA TYR A 163 -0.04 33.91 1.67
C TYR A 163 -0.38 32.43 1.38
N ALA A 164 -1.08 32.17 0.26
CA ALA A 164 -1.35 30.81 -0.18
C ALA A 164 -0.08 30.01 -0.48
N MET A 165 0.91 30.60 -1.15
CA MET A 165 2.19 29.93 -1.45
C MET A 165 2.98 29.58 -0.19
N THR A 166 3.02 30.49 0.80
CA THR A 166 3.64 30.21 2.11
C THR A 166 2.97 29.03 2.80
N LYS A 167 1.63 28.98 2.78
CA LYS A 167 0.88 27.89 3.42
C LYS A 167 1.02 26.55 2.67
N LEU A 168 1.13 26.59 1.34
CA LEU A 168 1.46 25.41 0.54
C LEU A 168 2.90 24.93 0.79
N GLN A 169 3.84 25.84 1.02
CA GLN A 169 5.21 25.50 1.40
C GLN A 169 5.25 24.78 2.76
N GLU A 170 4.53 25.29 3.76
CA GLU A 170 4.38 24.63 5.08
C GLU A 170 3.76 23.23 4.93
N ALA A 171 2.72 23.09 4.10
CA ALA A 171 2.07 21.80 3.85
C ALA A 171 3.02 20.81 3.16
N LEU A 172 3.78 21.23 2.15
CA LEU A 172 4.78 20.39 1.49
C LEU A 172 5.93 19.99 2.42
N ALA A 173 6.30 20.87 3.35
CA ALA A 173 7.35 20.59 4.33
C ALA A 173 6.96 19.48 5.32
N THR A 174 5.67 19.15 5.46
CA THR A 174 5.20 18.10 6.37
C THR A 174 4.68 16.87 5.62
N TYR A 175 4.15 17.03 4.40
CA TYR A 175 3.60 15.95 3.60
C TYR A 175 4.65 14.88 3.23
N ASP A 176 4.28 13.61 3.40
CA ASP A 176 5.17 12.44 3.25
C ASP A 176 5.40 12.01 1.78
N PHE A 177 5.39 12.94 0.82
CA PHE A 177 5.66 12.60 -0.57
C PHE A 177 6.99 11.86 -0.81
N PRO A 178 8.10 12.08 -0.07
CA PRO A 178 9.32 11.31 -0.29
C PRO A 178 9.14 9.83 0.03
N LEU A 179 8.31 9.49 1.02
CA LEU A 179 7.96 8.09 1.34
C LEU A 179 7.14 7.47 0.20
N LEU A 180 6.16 8.22 -0.30
CA LEU A 180 5.29 7.77 -1.39
C LEU A 180 6.08 7.57 -2.69
N LEU A 181 7.05 8.43 -2.98
CA LEU A 181 7.95 8.29 -4.13
C LEU A 181 8.89 7.09 -3.96
N ALA A 182 9.48 6.91 -2.77
CA ALA A 182 10.32 5.75 -2.52
C ALA A 182 9.55 4.43 -2.70
N ALA A 183 8.29 4.39 -2.26
CA ALA A 183 7.44 3.24 -2.48
C ALA A 183 7.09 3.01 -3.96
N GLU A 184 6.67 4.07 -4.65
CA GLU A 184 6.36 4.06 -6.08
C GLU A 184 7.56 3.62 -6.94
N TRP A 185 8.78 3.99 -6.54
CA TRP A 185 10.01 3.69 -7.28
C TRP A 185 10.69 2.37 -6.87
N GLY A 186 10.15 1.65 -5.87
CA GLY A 186 10.73 0.38 -5.43
C GLY A 186 11.92 0.50 -4.49
N HIS A 187 12.15 1.66 -3.87
CA HIS A 187 13.31 1.91 -3.00
C HIS A 187 13.05 1.52 -1.54
N ALA A 188 12.97 0.21 -1.29
CA ALA A 188 12.80 -0.33 0.05
C ALA A 188 13.98 0.05 0.98
N ASP A 189 15.21 0.10 0.45
CA ASP A 189 16.41 0.53 1.16
C ASP A 189 16.27 1.94 1.77
N ARG A 190 15.75 2.89 1.00
CA ARG A 190 15.49 4.27 1.47
C ARG A 190 14.41 4.31 2.52
N LEU A 191 13.34 3.54 2.35
CA LEU A 191 12.29 3.41 3.36
C LEU A 191 12.83 2.82 4.66
N LEU A 192 13.67 1.78 4.60
CA LEU A 192 14.30 1.18 5.77
C LEU A 192 15.24 2.16 6.49
N ASN A 193 16.02 2.94 5.75
CA ASN A 193 16.86 4.00 6.34
C ASN A 193 16.01 5.07 7.05
N MET A 194 14.88 5.48 6.46
CA MET A 194 13.96 6.43 7.10
C MET A 194 13.22 5.85 8.30
N LEU A 195 12.98 4.53 8.34
CA LEU A 195 12.40 3.84 9.49
C LEU A 195 13.34 3.86 10.71
N ASP A 196 14.64 3.73 10.44
CA ASP A 196 15.70 3.74 11.45
C ASP A 196 16.04 5.15 11.97
N SER A 197 15.54 6.21 11.32
CA SER A 197 15.76 7.58 11.76
C SER A 197 15.25 7.80 13.20
N PRO A 198 16.08 8.35 14.11
CA PRO A 198 15.67 8.60 15.49
C PRO A 198 14.54 9.64 15.58
N ASP A 199 14.46 10.54 14.60
CA ASP A 199 13.48 11.63 14.56
C ASP A 199 12.15 11.20 13.91
N ALA A 200 12.05 9.97 13.41
CA ALA A 200 10.82 9.48 12.81
C ALA A 200 9.71 9.30 13.86
N SER A 201 8.63 10.06 13.71
CA SER A 201 7.43 9.92 14.53
C SER A 201 6.80 8.52 14.41
N GLN A 202 6.02 8.10 15.42
CA GLN A 202 5.33 6.80 15.39
C GLN A 202 4.42 6.66 14.17
N ALA A 203 3.66 7.72 13.82
CA ALA A 203 2.82 7.74 12.63
C ALA A 203 3.63 7.55 11.35
N ARG A 204 4.81 8.19 11.25
CA ARG A 204 5.72 8.04 10.11
C ARG A 204 6.27 6.62 10.02
N LYS A 205 6.67 6.00 11.15
CA LYS A 205 7.13 4.60 11.19
C LYS A 205 6.04 3.63 10.74
N ILE A 206 4.80 3.83 11.21
CA ILE A 206 3.63 3.05 10.78
C ILE A 206 3.42 3.18 9.26
N LYS A 207 3.49 4.40 8.73
CA LYS A 207 3.35 4.63 7.29
C LYS A 207 4.44 3.92 6.48
N ILE A 208 5.69 4.01 6.92
CA ILE A 208 6.82 3.32 6.27
C ILE A 208 6.62 1.81 6.27
N MET A 209 6.26 1.21 7.40
CA MET A 209 5.99 -0.24 7.47
C MET A 209 4.83 -0.64 6.55
N SER A 210 3.76 0.16 6.46
CA SER A 210 2.66 -0.10 5.52
C SER A 210 3.15 -0.13 4.08
N LEU A 211 3.93 0.87 3.68
CA LEU A 211 4.49 0.97 2.32
C LEU A 211 5.41 -0.22 2.01
N LEU A 212 6.29 -0.61 2.93
CA LEU A 212 7.15 -1.80 2.76
C LEU A 212 6.34 -3.09 2.54
N GLY A 213 5.22 -3.24 3.26
CA GLY A 213 4.29 -4.35 3.05
C GLY A 213 3.57 -4.27 1.69
N GLU A 214 3.06 -3.10 1.31
CA GLU A 214 2.39 -2.88 0.02
C GLU A 214 3.33 -3.16 -1.18
N MET A 215 4.62 -2.85 -1.02
CA MET A 215 5.68 -3.15 -2.00
C MET A 215 6.11 -4.61 -2.02
N GLN A 216 5.68 -5.43 -1.05
CA GLN A 216 6.17 -6.80 -0.82
C GLN A 216 7.70 -6.85 -0.67
N ALA A 217 8.27 -5.88 0.05
CA ALA A 217 9.72 -5.75 0.27
C ALA A 217 10.21 -6.76 1.33
N ASP A 218 10.54 -7.98 0.91
CA ASP A 218 10.96 -9.08 1.78
C ASP A 218 12.20 -8.75 2.63
N GLU A 219 13.09 -7.90 2.11
CA GLU A 219 14.25 -7.38 2.85
C GLU A 219 13.88 -6.58 4.09
N ALA A 220 12.61 -6.15 4.23
CA ALA A 220 12.11 -5.46 5.42
C ALA A 220 11.84 -6.40 6.60
N LEU A 221 11.75 -7.72 6.39
CA LEU A 221 11.36 -8.68 7.43
C LEU A 221 12.20 -8.58 8.72
N PRO A 222 13.54 -8.44 8.68
CA PRO A 222 14.34 -8.25 9.89
C PRO A 222 13.96 -6.99 10.68
N LYS A 223 13.66 -5.88 9.99
CA LYS A 223 13.26 -4.61 10.61
C LYS A 223 11.85 -4.65 11.17
N LEU A 224 10.92 -5.30 10.46
CA LEU A 224 9.57 -5.54 11.00
C LEU A 224 9.63 -6.43 12.25
N LYS A 225 10.52 -7.43 12.29
CA LYS A 225 10.73 -8.28 13.47
C LYS A 225 11.26 -7.48 14.66
N GLU A 226 12.17 -6.53 14.41
CA GLU A 226 12.64 -5.62 15.46
C GLU A 226 11.52 -4.74 16.00
N ALA A 227 10.63 -4.23 15.13
CA ALA A 227 9.50 -3.40 15.50
C ALA A 227 8.49 -4.10 16.43
N LEU A 228 8.46 -5.44 16.46
CA LEU A 228 7.64 -6.22 17.41
C LEU A 228 7.97 -5.95 18.89
N LYS A 229 9.20 -5.49 19.17
CA LYS A 229 9.62 -5.13 20.53
C LYS A 229 8.90 -3.90 21.05
N ASN A 230 8.39 -3.05 20.15
CA ASN A 230 7.60 -1.89 20.50
C ASN A 230 6.11 -2.22 20.38
N ARG A 231 5.40 -2.19 21.50
CA ARG A 231 3.96 -2.51 21.58
C ARG A 231 3.11 -1.67 20.62
N ASP A 232 3.46 -0.39 20.42
CA ASP A 232 2.71 0.53 19.56
C ASP A 232 2.93 0.25 18.07
N LEU A 233 4.04 -0.40 17.71
CA LEU A 233 4.40 -0.74 16.33
C LEU A 233 4.09 -2.20 15.99
N ALA A 234 4.04 -3.09 16.99
CA ALA A 234 3.96 -4.53 16.80
C ALA A 234 2.79 -4.96 15.92
N LYS A 235 1.59 -4.40 16.15
CA LYS A 235 0.42 -4.71 15.31
C LYS A 235 0.64 -4.32 13.85
N GLN A 236 1.15 -3.12 13.58
CA GLN A 236 1.41 -2.68 12.21
C GLN A 236 2.50 -3.54 11.56
N ALA A 237 3.57 -3.85 12.29
CA ALA A 237 4.65 -4.68 11.77
C ALA A 237 4.13 -6.07 11.34
N ILE A 238 3.26 -6.70 12.13
CA ILE A 238 2.63 -7.99 11.79
C ILE A 238 1.74 -7.89 10.55
N LEU A 239 0.92 -6.84 10.46
CA LEU A 239 0.08 -6.63 9.28
C LEU A 239 0.91 -6.41 8.02
N SER A 240 2.01 -5.66 8.13
CA SER A 240 2.97 -5.47 7.04
C SER A 240 3.66 -6.78 6.65
N MET A 241 4.08 -7.60 7.61
CA MET A 241 4.61 -8.95 7.35
C MET A 241 3.61 -9.84 6.61
N GLY A 242 2.31 -9.68 6.88
CA GLY A 242 1.24 -10.39 6.18
C GLY A 242 1.10 -10.04 4.69
N ASN A 243 1.70 -8.94 4.26
CA ASN A 243 1.78 -8.55 2.84
C ASN A 243 3.16 -8.86 2.23
N LEU A 244 4.11 -9.38 2.99
CA LEU A 244 5.40 -9.85 2.43
C LEU A 244 5.22 -11.25 1.82
N SER A 245 6.29 -11.78 1.22
CA SER A 245 6.28 -13.13 0.71
C SER A 245 6.21 -14.19 1.82
N LYS A 246 6.19 -15.46 1.40
CA LYS A 246 6.09 -16.65 2.26
C LYS A 246 7.16 -16.72 3.36
N ASP A 247 8.24 -15.96 3.27
CA ASP A 247 9.30 -15.90 4.28
C ASP A 247 8.80 -15.38 5.64
N GLY A 248 7.69 -14.62 5.66
CA GLY A 248 7.02 -14.20 6.88
C GLY A 248 6.23 -15.30 7.61
N ILE A 249 5.87 -16.41 6.92
CA ILE A 249 4.98 -17.44 7.45
C ILE A 249 5.48 -18.04 8.77
N PRO A 250 6.74 -18.51 8.91
CA PRO A 250 7.18 -19.14 10.14
C PRO A 250 7.06 -18.22 11.37
N LEU A 251 7.37 -16.94 11.20
CA LEU A 251 7.28 -15.95 12.27
C LEU A 251 5.81 -15.67 12.64
N LEU A 252 4.92 -15.55 11.66
CA LEU A 252 3.50 -15.33 11.92
C LEU A 252 2.84 -16.55 12.58
N VAL A 253 3.22 -17.78 12.19
CA VAL A 253 2.76 -19.00 12.86
C VAL A 253 3.22 -19.04 14.33
N ASP A 254 4.47 -18.70 14.60
CA ASP A 254 4.97 -18.60 15.97
C ASP A 254 4.17 -17.58 16.78
N LEU A 255 4.03 -16.34 16.30
CA LEU A 255 3.29 -15.27 16.97
C LEU A 255 1.82 -15.62 17.23
N MET A 256 1.16 -16.29 16.28
CA MET A 256 -0.23 -16.78 16.44
C MET A 256 -0.36 -17.79 17.58
N ASN A 257 0.67 -18.60 17.82
CA ASN A 257 0.64 -19.70 18.78
C ASN A 257 1.20 -19.33 20.15
N THR A 258 2.24 -18.49 20.21
CA THR A 258 3.05 -18.29 21.41
C THR A 258 2.91 -16.90 22.04
N SER A 259 2.36 -15.92 21.31
CA SER A 259 2.23 -14.56 21.84
C SER A 259 1.27 -14.51 23.04
N PRO A 260 1.62 -13.81 24.13
CA PRO A 260 0.72 -13.63 25.27
C PRO A 260 -0.41 -12.62 25.00
N GLN A 261 -0.34 -11.84 23.91
CA GLN A 261 -1.33 -10.81 23.58
C GLN A 261 -2.31 -11.30 22.52
N ILE A 262 -3.61 -11.23 22.82
CA ILE A 262 -4.69 -11.67 21.92
C ILE A 262 -4.68 -10.88 20.61
N GLU A 263 -4.40 -9.58 20.67
CA GLU A 263 -4.33 -8.70 19.50
C GLU A 263 -3.21 -9.11 18.54
N ILE A 264 -2.09 -9.59 19.09
CA ILE A 264 -0.94 -10.07 18.32
C ILE A 264 -1.24 -11.42 17.68
N GLN A 265 -1.88 -12.34 18.42
CA GLN A 265 -2.31 -13.61 17.84
C GLN A 265 -3.31 -13.40 16.69
N ALA A 266 -4.29 -12.52 16.89
CA ALA A 266 -5.30 -12.19 15.88
C ALA A 266 -4.67 -11.50 14.65
N ALA A 267 -3.76 -10.54 14.86
CA ALA A 267 -3.03 -9.90 13.76
C ALA A 267 -2.18 -10.90 12.97
N ALA A 268 -1.55 -11.87 13.65
CA ALA A 268 -0.75 -12.89 13.00
C ALA A 268 -1.59 -13.86 12.16
N ALA A 269 -2.75 -14.31 12.69
CA ALA A 269 -3.72 -15.10 11.93
C ALA A 269 -4.21 -14.34 10.68
N LYS A 270 -4.52 -13.05 10.82
CA LYS A 270 -4.89 -12.18 9.70
C LYS A 270 -3.78 -12.09 8.65
N GLY A 271 -2.54 -11.90 9.10
CA GLY A 271 -1.36 -11.84 8.23
C GLY A 271 -1.14 -13.14 7.45
N LEU A 272 -1.28 -14.31 8.09
CA LEU A 272 -1.23 -15.61 7.42
C LEU A 272 -2.29 -15.73 6.33
N GLY A 273 -3.52 -15.26 6.60
CA GLY A 273 -4.59 -15.20 5.60
C GLY A 273 -4.29 -14.28 4.41
N GLN A 274 -3.57 -13.18 4.64
CA GLN A 274 -3.13 -12.27 3.57
C GLN A 274 -2.06 -12.94 2.70
N ILE A 275 -1.01 -13.53 3.29
CA ILE A 275 0.03 -14.24 2.55
C ILE A 275 -0.59 -15.37 1.72
N GLY A 276 -1.43 -16.22 2.34
CA GLY A 276 -2.05 -17.34 1.61
C GLY A 276 -2.99 -16.89 0.49
N GLY A 277 -3.72 -15.78 0.67
CA GLY A 277 -4.60 -15.22 -0.35
C GLY A 277 -3.86 -14.55 -1.52
N ILE A 278 -2.76 -13.84 -1.23
CA ILE A 278 -1.96 -13.13 -2.25
C ILE A 278 -1.06 -14.10 -3.01
N ALA A 279 -0.30 -14.95 -2.29
CA ALA A 279 0.68 -15.84 -2.87
C ALA A 279 0.10 -17.20 -3.30
N GLY A 280 -1.14 -17.51 -2.92
CA GLY A 280 -1.75 -18.83 -3.13
C GLY A 280 -1.06 -19.94 -2.32
N ASP A 281 -0.33 -19.58 -1.26
CA ASP A 281 0.46 -20.53 -0.49
C ASP A 281 -0.42 -21.28 0.53
N ALA A 282 -0.82 -22.50 0.16
CA ALA A 282 -1.64 -23.38 1.00
C ALA A 282 -0.89 -23.94 2.22
N SER A 283 0.40 -23.63 2.42
CA SER A 283 1.15 -24.06 3.61
C SER A 283 0.65 -23.42 4.90
N VAL A 284 0.02 -22.24 4.82
CA VAL A 284 -0.56 -21.56 5.99
C VAL A 284 -1.86 -22.22 6.49
N VAL A 285 -2.51 -23.05 5.67
CA VAL A 285 -3.80 -23.70 6.01
C VAL A 285 -3.65 -24.63 7.21
N LEU A 286 -2.62 -25.48 7.25
CA LEU A 286 -2.45 -26.44 8.34
C LEU A 286 -2.24 -25.77 9.71
N PRO A 287 -1.35 -24.76 9.86
CA PRO A 287 -1.26 -23.97 11.09
C PRO A 287 -2.58 -23.30 11.50
N LEU A 288 -3.32 -22.73 10.54
CA LEU A 288 -4.62 -22.09 10.82
C LEU A 288 -5.66 -23.12 11.30
N LEU A 289 -5.72 -24.30 10.69
CA LEU A 289 -6.62 -25.37 11.13
C LEU A 289 -6.28 -25.90 12.52
N ALA A 290 -4.99 -26.03 12.84
CA ALA A 290 -4.55 -26.40 14.19
C ALA A 290 -5.04 -25.38 15.23
N LYS A 291 -4.93 -24.08 14.92
CA LYS A 291 -5.42 -23.01 15.79
C LYS A 291 -6.95 -22.97 15.89
N LEU A 292 -7.66 -23.23 14.80
CA LEU A 292 -9.13 -23.33 14.75
C LEU A 292 -9.68 -24.44 15.66
N GLN A 293 -8.95 -25.57 15.75
CA GLN A 293 -9.34 -26.74 16.52
C GLN A 293 -8.92 -26.68 17.99
N ASP A 294 -8.05 -25.74 18.37
CA ASP A 294 -7.67 -25.51 19.76
C ASP A 294 -8.84 -24.88 20.54
N SER A 295 -9.38 -25.66 21.49
CA SER A 295 -10.51 -25.27 22.31
C SER A 295 -10.23 -24.11 23.27
N LYS A 296 -8.96 -23.76 23.47
CA LYS A 296 -8.53 -22.63 24.32
C LYS A 296 -8.37 -21.33 23.55
N THR A 297 -8.50 -21.35 22.22
CA THR A 297 -8.33 -20.14 21.41
C THR A 297 -9.42 -19.12 21.70
N ASP A 298 -9.01 -17.88 21.98
CA ASP A 298 -9.92 -16.75 22.17
C ASP A 298 -10.78 -16.49 20.92
N TRP A 299 -12.04 -16.10 21.11
CA TRP A 299 -12.96 -15.89 19.99
C TRP A 299 -12.52 -14.79 19.02
N THR A 300 -11.77 -13.79 19.50
CA THR A 300 -11.16 -12.76 18.63
C THR A 300 -10.15 -13.38 17.68
N VAL A 301 -9.31 -14.29 18.18
CA VAL A 301 -8.31 -14.99 17.36
C VAL A 301 -9.00 -15.98 16.42
N LEU A 302 -9.98 -16.75 16.90
CA LEU A 302 -10.77 -17.65 16.05
C LEU A 302 -11.46 -16.92 14.91
N THR A 303 -11.91 -15.68 15.13
CA THR A 303 -12.54 -14.85 14.10
C THR A 303 -11.58 -14.59 12.96
N GLU A 304 -10.35 -14.15 13.26
CA GLU A 304 -9.32 -13.89 12.24
C GLU A 304 -8.82 -15.19 11.59
N VAL A 305 -8.72 -16.30 12.35
CA VAL A 305 -8.38 -17.62 11.78
C VAL A 305 -9.45 -18.08 10.78
N ALA A 306 -10.74 -17.91 11.11
CA ALA A 306 -11.82 -18.24 10.19
C ALA A 306 -11.73 -17.40 8.92
N TRP A 307 -11.63 -16.06 9.03
CA TRP A 307 -11.44 -15.17 7.88
C TRP A 307 -10.23 -15.56 7.03
N ALA A 308 -9.10 -15.90 7.67
CA ALA A 308 -7.89 -16.31 6.98
C ALA A 308 -8.10 -17.59 6.15
N LEU A 309 -8.77 -18.60 6.72
CA LEU A 309 -9.14 -19.82 5.99
C LEU A 309 -10.12 -19.52 4.85
N GLY A 310 -11.07 -18.60 5.02
CA GLY A 310 -11.99 -18.20 3.94
C GLY A 310 -11.30 -17.46 2.78
N LYS A 311 -10.20 -16.74 3.04
CA LYS A 311 -9.38 -16.12 1.98
C LYS A 311 -8.55 -17.12 1.19
N ILE A 312 -8.41 -18.34 1.71
CA ILE A 312 -7.58 -19.40 1.15
C ILE A 312 -8.49 -20.61 0.92
N PRO A 313 -9.22 -20.65 -0.21
CA PRO A 313 -10.24 -21.65 -0.47
C PRO A 313 -9.62 -23.05 -0.66
N ASP A 314 -9.32 -23.69 0.46
CA ASP A 314 -8.74 -25.02 0.56
C ASP A 314 -9.78 -25.99 1.13
N LYS A 315 -9.99 -27.12 0.44
CA LYS A 315 -11.00 -28.12 0.82
C LYS A 315 -10.82 -28.68 2.23
N ARG A 316 -9.59 -28.66 2.76
CA ARG A 316 -9.28 -29.10 4.13
C ARG A 316 -9.96 -28.21 5.18
N SER A 317 -10.34 -26.99 4.82
CA SER A 317 -11.01 -26.03 5.72
C SER A 317 -12.51 -26.29 5.88
N ILE A 318 -13.14 -26.98 4.93
CA ILE A 318 -14.60 -27.12 4.86
C ILE A 318 -15.16 -27.79 6.11
N GLN A 319 -14.75 -29.04 6.38
CA GLN A 319 -15.29 -29.80 7.51
C GLN A 319 -14.98 -29.15 8.88
N PRO A 320 -13.75 -28.69 9.17
CA PRO A 320 -13.46 -27.98 10.41
C PRO A 320 -14.29 -26.71 10.63
N LEU A 321 -14.57 -25.95 9.56
CA LEU A 321 -15.43 -24.76 9.65
C LEU A 321 -16.89 -25.12 9.93
N TYR A 322 -17.43 -26.18 9.29
CA TYR A 322 -18.78 -26.68 9.61
C TYR A 322 -18.90 -27.19 11.05
N ASP A 323 -17.88 -27.89 11.55
CA ASP A 323 -17.86 -28.37 12.94
C ASP A 323 -17.86 -27.20 13.93
N LEU A 324 -17.13 -26.12 13.61
CA LEU A 324 -17.15 -24.90 14.41
C LEU A 324 -18.50 -24.18 14.31
N ASP A 325 -19.08 -24.01 13.12
CA ASP A 325 -20.40 -23.40 12.95
C ASP A 325 -21.45 -24.11 13.79
N LYS A 326 -21.52 -25.44 13.73
CA LYS A 326 -22.45 -26.24 14.53
C LYS A 326 -22.33 -25.96 16.03
N LYS A 327 -21.11 -25.83 16.55
CA LYS A 327 -20.86 -25.47 17.96
C LYS A 327 -21.33 -24.05 18.25
N LEU A 328 -21.07 -23.09 17.36
CA LEU A 328 -21.46 -21.69 17.54
C LEU A 328 -22.98 -21.50 17.47
N GLN A 329 -23.68 -22.23 16.61
CA GLN A 329 -25.16 -22.16 16.51
C GLN A 329 -25.86 -22.63 17.79
N ALA A 330 -25.24 -23.52 18.56
CA ALA A 330 -25.75 -23.96 19.86
C ALA A 330 -25.68 -22.84 20.93
N ILE A 331 -24.83 -21.83 20.73
CA ILE A 331 -24.65 -20.69 21.65
C ILE A 331 -25.63 -19.58 21.28
N ARG A 332 -26.54 -19.24 22.20
CA ARG A 332 -27.52 -18.15 22.05
C ARG A 332 -27.14 -16.97 22.95
N ASP A 333 -26.47 -16.00 22.36
CA ASP A 333 -26.10 -14.73 22.99
C ASP A 333 -26.09 -13.62 21.92
N PRO A 334 -27.26 -13.00 21.64
CA PRO A 334 -27.42 -12.07 20.52
C PRO A 334 -26.70 -10.73 20.72
N ASP A 335 -26.44 -10.35 21.97
CA ASP A 335 -25.81 -9.07 22.33
C ASP A 335 -24.27 -9.16 22.30
N ASN A 336 -23.73 -10.38 22.20
CA ASN A 336 -22.30 -10.61 22.14
C ASN A 336 -21.73 -10.33 20.74
N VAL A 337 -21.17 -9.13 20.59
CA VAL A 337 -20.56 -8.65 19.35
C VAL A 337 -19.43 -9.55 18.86
N ILE A 338 -18.63 -10.14 19.76
CA ILE A 338 -17.50 -11.01 19.39
C ILE A 338 -18.03 -12.32 18.80
N LEU A 339 -19.02 -12.93 19.47
CA LEU A 339 -19.68 -14.15 18.97
C LEU A 339 -20.34 -13.92 17.60
N LYS A 340 -21.01 -12.76 17.43
CA LYS A 340 -21.64 -12.39 16.16
C LYS A 340 -20.60 -12.30 15.03
N LYS A 341 -19.48 -11.60 15.26
CA LYS A 341 -18.38 -11.50 14.29
C LYS A 341 -17.78 -12.86 13.95
N LEU A 342 -17.60 -13.73 14.95
CA LEU A 342 -17.09 -15.09 14.73
C LEU A 342 -18.04 -15.91 13.86
N LYS A 343 -19.36 -15.87 14.15
CA LYS A 343 -20.39 -16.53 13.33
C LYS A 343 -20.39 -16.01 11.88
N GLU A 344 -20.30 -14.70 11.69
CA GLU A 344 -20.21 -14.08 10.37
C GLU A 344 -18.95 -14.52 9.61
N ALA A 345 -17.80 -14.54 10.27
CA ALA A 345 -16.54 -14.98 9.70
C ALA A 345 -16.58 -16.45 9.26
N VAL A 346 -17.08 -17.35 10.13
CA VAL A 346 -17.21 -18.77 9.82
C VAL A 346 -18.18 -18.99 8.67
N PHE A 347 -19.35 -18.35 8.71
CA PHE A 347 -20.36 -18.47 7.65
C PHE A 347 -19.84 -17.99 6.29
N TRP A 348 -19.16 -16.83 6.25
CA TRP A 348 -18.55 -16.33 5.03
C TRP A 348 -17.46 -17.29 4.52
N SER A 349 -16.62 -17.81 5.42
CA SER A 349 -15.51 -18.68 5.06
C SER A 349 -15.97 -20.04 4.53
N ILE A 350 -17.04 -20.60 5.10
CA ILE A 350 -17.71 -21.80 4.57
C ILE A 350 -18.15 -21.54 3.13
N LYS A 351 -18.83 -20.42 2.86
CA LYS A 351 -19.25 -20.07 1.50
C LYS A 351 -18.07 -19.94 0.55
N GLN A 352 -17.00 -19.27 0.97
CA GLN A 352 -15.82 -19.15 0.13
C GLN A 352 -15.20 -20.51 -0.19
N CYS A 353 -15.07 -21.42 0.79
CA CYS A 353 -14.45 -22.72 0.55
C CYS A 353 -15.34 -23.71 -0.22
N ASP A 354 -16.67 -23.65 -0.03
CA ASP A 354 -17.65 -24.60 -0.58
C ASP A 354 -18.15 -24.22 -1.99
N THR A 355 -18.16 -22.92 -2.34
CA THR A 355 -18.61 -22.45 -3.66
C THR A 355 -17.64 -22.74 -4.82
N TRP A 356 -16.39 -23.15 -4.55
CA TRP A 356 -15.42 -23.48 -5.62
C TRP A 356 -15.80 -24.73 -6.44
N ASP A 357 -16.64 -25.60 -5.91
CA ASP A 357 -17.12 -26.80 -6.63
C ASP A 357 -18.27 -26.50 -7.61
N GLN A 358 -18.81 -25.27 -7.67
CA GLN A 358 -19.83 -24.90 -8.66
C GLN A 358 -19.27 -24.33 -9.98
N PHE A 359 -17.97 -24.03 -10.04
CA PHE A 359 -17.32 -23.38 -11.20
C PHE A 359 -16.06 -24.10 -11.70
N SER A 360 -15.73 -25.27 -11.14
CA SER A 360 -14.68 -26.19 -11.61
C SER A 360 -15.30 -27.35 -12.37
#